data_AF-A0A3P7LE86-F1
#
_entry.id   AF-A0A3P7LE86-F1
#
_cell.length_a   1.000
_cell.length_b   1.000
_cell.length_c   1.000
_cell.angle_alpha   90.00
_cell.angle_beta   90.00
_cell.angle_gamma   90.00
#
_symmetry.space_group_name_H-M   'P 1'
#
loop_
_entity.id
_entity.type
_entity.pdbx_description
1 polymer ?
#
loop_
_entity_poly.entity_id
_entity_poly.type
_entity_poly.pdbx_seq_one_letter_code
_entity_poly.pdbx_strand_id
1 'polypeptide(L)' 'MLSSNFRYFQIMKVIPMSHILHCYFMLHEIFGRAVTETERRTGRPSSVVTVLDLKGLNLSEFLNPLSAPVQLARLVVK' A
#
# COMPACT_ATOMS: atom_id res chain seq x y z
N MET A 1 -23.81 -14.47 -5.57
CA MET A 1 -22.33 -14.60 -5.64
C MET A 1 -21.77 -13.49 -6.54
N LEU A 2 -21.88 -12.23 -6.09
CA LEU A 2 -21.44 -11.00 -6.76
C LEU A 2 -21.26 -9.97 -5.63
N SER A 3 -20.05 -9.53 -5.26
CA SER A 3 -19.88 -8.25 -4.54
C SER A 3 -18.44 -7.79 -4.27
N SER A 4 -17.40 -8.61 -4.42
CA SER A 4 -16.07 -8.20 -3.91
C SER A 4 -15.21 -7.37 -4.86
N ASN A 5 -15.46 -7.39 -6.18
CA ASN A 5 -14.53 -6.82 -7.17
C ASN A 5 -14.73 -5.31 -7.45
N PHE A 6 -15.61 -4.60 -6.74
CA PHE A 6 -16.09 -3.29 -7.18
C PHE A 6 -15.45 -2.05 -6.52
N ARG A 7 -14.51 -2.18 -5.57
CA ARG A 7 -14.10 -1.02 -4.71
C ARG A 7 -12.74 -0.37 -5.01
N TYR A 8 -11.72 -1.07 -5.49
CA TYR A 8 -10.38 -0.48 -5.67
C TYR A 8 -10.33 0.61 -6.75
N PHE A 9 -11.00 0.39 -7.89
CA PHE A 9 -11.04 1.37 -8.98
C PHE A 9 -11.82 2.64 -8.62
N GLN A 10 -12.76 2.55 -7.68
CA GLN A 10 -13.50 3.72 -7.19
C GLN A 10 -12.62 4.61 -6.30
N ILE A 11 -11.75 4.02 -5.48
CA ILE A 11 -10.87 4.79 -4.59
C ILE A 11 -9.94 5.68 -5.40
N MET A 12 -9.25 5.15 -6.42
CA MET A 12 -8.35 5.97 -7.26
C MET A 12 -9.08 6.92 -8.21
N LYS A 13 -10.39 6.74 -8.44
CA LYS A 13 -11.22 7.69 -9.20
C LYS A 13 -11.68 8.89 -8.35
N VAL A 14 -11.80 8.70 -7.04
CA VAL A 14 -12.36 9.71 -6.12
C VAL A 14 -11.26 10.38 -5.30
N ILE A 15 -10.20 9.65 -4.96
CA ILE A 15 -9.09 10.14 -4.16
C ILE A 15 -7.93 10.52 -5.08
N PRO A 16 -7.44 11.78 -5.03
CA PRO A 16 -6.28 12.19 -5.80
C PRO A 16 -5.05 11.35 -5.44
N MET A 17 -4.25 11.02 -6.45
CA MET A 17 -3.02 10.25 -6.30
C MET A 17 -2.07 10.81 -5.22
N SER A 18 -2.00 12.14 -5.10
CA SER A 18 -1.20 12.83 -4.07
C SER A 18 -1.60 12.45 -2.64
N HIS A 19 -2.89 12.25 -2.37
CA HIS A 19 -3.38 11.83 -1.06
C HIS A 19 -3.00 10.37 -0.77
N ILE A 20 -3.08 9.50 -1.78
CA ILE A 20 -2.67 8.09 -1.67
C ILE A 20 -1.18 8.02 -1.31
N LEU A 21 -0.34 8.78 -2.02
CA LEU A 21 1.09 8.87 -1.75
C LEU A 21 1.37 9.47 -0.36
N HIS A 22 0.63 10.49 0.04
CA HIS A 22 0.76 11.08 1.37
C HIS A 22 0.47 10.03 2.47
N CYS A 23 -0.62 9.28 2.36
CA CYS A 23 -0.93 8.20 3.28
C CYS A 23 0.15 7.11 3.30
N TYR A 24 0.70 6.76 2.13
CA TYR A 24 1.80 5.81 2.01
C TYR A 24 3.03 6.28 2.81
N PHE A 25 3.49 7.52 2.62
CA PHE A 25 4.65 8.04 3.36
C PHE A 25 4.38 8.20 4.86
N MET A 26 3.16 8.60 5.24
CA MET A 26 2.75 8.64 6.65
C MET A 26 2.82 7.26 7.31
N LEU A 27 2.42 6.20 6.59
CA LEU A 27 2.50 4.83 7.09
C LEU A 27 3.96 4.41 7.32
N HIS A 28 4.87 4.75 6.40
CA HIS A 28 6.31 4.49 6.55
C HIS A 28 6.91 5.19 7.78
N GLU A 29 6.53 6.45 8.01
CA GLU A 29 6.95 7.19 9.22
C GLU A 29 6.45 6.52 10.49
N ILE A 30 5.20 6.05 10.51
CA ILE A 30 4.62 5.31 11.65
C ILE A 30 5.38 4.00 11.88
N PHE A 31 5.70 3.27 10.81
CA PHE A 31 6.51 2.05 10.91
C PHE A 31 7.89 2.32 11.50
N GLY A 32 8.56 3.39 11.05
CA GLY A 32 9.84 3.80 11.62
C GLY A 32 9.75 4.03 13.13
N ARG A 33 8.75 4.79 13.59
CA ARG A 33 8.52 5.03 15.03
C ARG A 33 8.25 3.75 15.81
N ALA A 34 7.46 2.85 15.25
CA ALA A 34 7.15 1.57 15.88
C ALA A 34 8.39 0.67 16.02
N VAL A 35 9.24 0.64 14.99
CA VAL A 35 10.55 -0.05 15.04
C VAL A 35 11.40 0.57 16.15
N THR A 36 11.65 1.88 16.10
CA THR A 36 12.51 2.56 17.08
C THR A 36 12.05 2.34 18.52
N GLU A 37 10.75 2.43 18.79
CA GLU A 37 10.22 2.18 20.14
C GLU A 37 10.38 0.71 20.56
N THR A 38 10.21 -0.23 19.64
CA THR A 38 10.41 -1.66 19.93
C THR A 38 11.87 -1.96 20.21
N GLU A 39 12.79 -1.41 19.43
CA GLU A 39 14.23 -1.55 19.65
C GLU A 39 14.65 -0.93 20.99
N ARG A 40 14.12 0.26 21.33
CA ARG A 40 14.35 0.91 22.62
C ARG A 40 13.89 0.04 23.79
N ARG A 41 12.73 -0.60 23.67
CA ARG A 41 12.16 -1.46 24.73
C ARG A 41 12.85 -2.81 24.88
N THR A 42 13.33 -3.38 23.77
CA THR A 42 13.85 -4.76 23.74
C THR A 42 15.36 -4.85 23.73
N GLY A 43 16.06 -3.76 23.38
CA GLY A 43 17.51 -3.73 23.17
C GLY A 43 17.97 -4.55 21.96
N ARG A 44 17.04 -4.93 21.06
CA ARG A 44 17.31 -5.81 19.91
C ARG A 44 16.82 -5.16 18.61
N PRO A 45 17.49 -5.39 17.47
CA PRO A 45 17.01 -4.94 16.17
C PRO A 45 15.60 -5.43 15.88
N SER A 46 14.78 -4.58 15.26
CA SER A 46 13.37 -4.88 14.97
C SER A 46 12.99 -4.51 13.53
N SER A 47 11.85 -5.03 13.07
CA SER A 47 11.30 -4.71 11.75
C SER A 47 9.78 -4.78 11.75
N VAL A 48 9.15 -4.15 10.76
CA VAL A 48 7.72 -4.30 10.49
C VAL A 48 7.52 -5.28 9.35
N VAL A 49 6.57 -6.20 9.53
CA VAL A 49 6.13 -7.13 8.48
C VAL A 49 4.76 -6.67 8.00
N THR A 50 4.65 -6.40 6.70
CA THR A 50 3.36 -6.09 6.06
C THR A 50 2.84 -7.33 5.34
N VAL A 51 1.63 -7.77 5.66
CA VAL A 51 0.96 -8.89 4.99
C VAL A 51 -0.11 -8.32 4.06
N LEU A 52 0.03 -8.57 2.76
CA LEU A 52 -0.90 -8.13 1.72
C LEU A 52 -1.81 -9.29 1.34
N ASP A 53 -3.09 -9.24 1.73
CA ASP A 53 -4.09 -10.15 1.21
C ASP A 53 -4.54 -9.69 -0.18
N LEU A 54 -4.14 -10.45 -1.20
CA LEU A 54 -4.44 -10.16 -2.60
C LEU A 54 -5.65 -10.95 -3.12
N LYS A 55 -6.42 -11.59 -2.24
CA LYS A 55 -7.59 -12.38 -2.65
C LYS A 55 -8.60 -11.52 -3.42
N GLY A 56 -8.89 -11.92 -4.65
CA GLY A 56 -9.82 -11.19 -5.53
C GLY A 56 -9.18 -10.06 -6.33
N LEU A 57 -7.85 -9.88 -6.25
CA LEU A 57 -7.13 -8.95 -7.11
C LEU A 57 -7.24 -9.40 -8.58
N ASN A 58 -7.70 -8.49 -9.44
CA ASN A 58 -7.76 -8.73 -10.87
C ASN A 58 -6.42 -8.35 -11.52
N LEU A 59 -5.57 -9.35 -11.77
CA LEU A 59 -4.24 -9.14 -12.37
C LEU A 59 -4.29 -8.51 -13.77
N SER A 60 -5.40 -8.65 -14.50
CA SER A 60 -5.53 -8.01 -15.81
C SER A 60 -5.50 -6.48 -15.75
N GLU A 61 -5.80 -5.89 -14.59
CA GLU A 61 -5.69 -4.44 -14.36
C GLU A 61 -4.24 -3.95 -14.38
N PHE A 62 -3.26 -4.85 -14.25
CA PHE A 62 -1.84 -4.53 -14.28
C PHE A 62 -1.21 -4.70 -15.67
N LEU A 63 -1.97 -5.15 -16.68
CA LEU A 63 -1.46 -5.34 -18.04
C LEU A 63 -1.30 -4.03 -18.79
N ASN A 64 -2.11 -3.00 -18.48
CA ASN A 64 -1.97 -1.68 -19.08
C ASN A 64 -0.94 -0.85 -18.28
N PRO A 65 0.23 -0.51 -18.85
CA PRO A 65 1.27 0.23 -18.14
C PRO A 65 0.87 1.66 -17.78
N LEU A 66 -0.18 2.20 -18.42
CA LEU A 66 -0.74 3.51 -18.14
C LEU A 66 -1.89 3.47 -17.13
N SER A 67 -2.28 2.29 -16.66
CA SER A 67 -3.34 2.17 -15.66
C SER A 67 -2.91 2.75 -14.31
N ALA A 68 -3.85 3.31 -13.56
CA ALA A 68 -3.59 3.85 -12.23
C ALA A 68 -2.94 2.83 -11.26
N PRO A 69 -3.34 1.53 -11.22
CA PRO A 69 -2.65 0.53 -10.41
C PRO A 69 -1.18 0.37 -10.77
N VAL A 70 -0.83 0.37 -12.07
CA VAL A 70 0.57 0.24 -12.51
C VAL A 70 1.36 1.51 -12.22
N GLN A 71 0.78 2.69 -12.43
CA GLN A 71 1.42 3.95 -12.06
C GLN A 71 1.70 4.02 -10.56
N LEU A 72 0.75 3.59 -9.72
CA LEU A 72 0.95 3.49 -8.27
C LEU A 72 2.05 2.49 -7.93
N ALA A 73 1.98 1.28 -8.48
CA ALA A 73 2.99 0.23 -8.25
C ALA A 73 4.40 0.72 -8.59
N ARG A 74 4.58 1.42 -9.72
CA ARG A 74 5.87 2.00 -10.13
C ARG A 74 6.41 3.09 -9.22
N LEU A 75 5.55 3.76 -8.45
CA LEU A 75 5.97 4.78 -7.51
C LEU A 75 6.39 4.18 -6.16
N VAL A 76 5.82 3.03 -5.79
CA VAL A 76 6.05 2.40 -4.48
C VAL A 76 7.06 1.25 -4.51
N VAL A 77 7.19 0.55 -5.64
CA VAL A 77 8.17 -0.52 -5.85
C VAL A 77 9.40 0.08 -6.54
N LYS A 78 10.55 0.07 -5.85
CA LYS A 78 11.86 0.43 -6.42
C LYS A 78 12.65 -0.82 -6.76
#